data_AF-A0A3N5WS28-F1
#
_entry.id   AF-A0A3N5WS28-F1
#
_cell.length_a   1.000
_cell.length_b   1.000
_cell.length_c   1.000
_cell.angle_alpha   90.00
_cell.angle_beta   90.00
_cell.angle_gamma   90.00
#
_symmetry.space_group_name_H-M   'P 1'
#
loop_
_entity.id
_entity.type
_entity.pdbx_description
1 polymer ?
#
loop_
_entity_poly.entity_id
_entity_poly.type
_entity_poly.pdbx_seq_one_letter_code
_entity_poly.pdbx_strand_id
1 'polypeptide(L)'
;CLPEQTAQLLVERYIHESAPAEIAEKMGLKTGAVAVRLQRARLSLRRLLRTHLQAEAQAFGLLPLESSAWEETRIWCPTCGQGRLLGLYHKAPPDPRFALRCPHCHPDLETIMAGVDLALPYYASLLGSVKTYRPAYNRLLTGLAAFYSQALQTRSAGCLACGRPVVIHVTRQAERPRSPVQEPIGIRIHCSACDWATNTSLRGLVMALPEAQRFWRENPRMRAHPAQEIEFQGAPAYITRLESLPGAAEMAVISRRDTLAPVSVQANVPL
;
A
#
# COMPACT_ATOMS: atom_id res chain seq x y z
N CYS A 1 0.45 -2.01 29.36
CA CYS A 1 1.56 -2.92 29.70
C CYS A 1 1.46 -4.22 28.92
N LEU A 2 2.59 -4.82 28.51
CA LEU A 2 2.62 -6.16 27.93
C LEU A 2 2.35 -7.20 29.03
N PRO A 3 1.59 -8.27 28.77
CA PRO A 3 1.46 -9.38 29.72
C PRO A 3 2.83 -10.02 29.99
N GLU A 4 3.08 -10.43 31.23
CA GLU A 4 4.37 -10.97 31.68
C GLU A 4 4.87 -12.13 30.80
N GLN A 5 4.00 -13.11 30.51
CA GLN A 5 4.33 -14.22 29.61
C GLN A 5 4.72 -13.76 28.20
N THR A 6 4.15 -12.65 27.72
CA THR A 6 4.48 -12.08 26.39
C THR A 6 5.83 -11.37 26.42
N ALA A 7 6.13 -10.67 27.52
CA ALA A 7 7.42 -10.02 27.73
C ALA A 7 8.55 -11.05 27.85
N GLN A 8 8.37 -12.11 28.66
CA GLN A 8 9.34 -13.19 28.81
C GLN A 8 9.69 -13.84 27.46
N LEU A 9 8.68 -14.06 26.62
CA LEU A 9 8.84 -14.68 25.31
C LEU A 9 9.64 -13.78 24.33
N LEU A 10 9.54 -12.45 24.45
CA LEU A 10 10.38 -11.51 23.73
C LEU A 10 11.82 -11.48 24.27
N VAL A 11 11.99 -11.52 25.60
CA VAL A 11 13.31 -11.56 26.27
C VAL A 11 14.08 -12.81 25.87
N GLU A 12 13.49 -14.00 25.98
CA GLU A 12 14.13 -15.26 25.57
C GLU A 12 14.58 -15.20 24.11
N ARG A 13 13.74 -14.65 23.21
CA ARG A 13 14.07 -14.63 21.79
C ARG A 13 15.13 -13.61 21.40
N TYR A 14 15.13 -12.43 22.03
CA TYR A 14 15.91 -11.28 21.55
C TYR A 14 17.04 -10.84 22.48
N ILE A 15 16.99 -11.25 23.75
CA ILE A 15 18.04 -10.98 24.72
C ILE A 15 18.86 -12.25 24.96
N HIS A 16 18.20 -13.40 25.11
CA HIS A 16 18.87 -14.69 25.28
C HIS A 16 19.08 -15.46 23.96
N GLU A 17 18.64 -14.89 22.83
CA GLU A 17 18.77 -15.44 21.48
C GLU A 17 18.25 -16.87 21.30
N SER A 18 17.42 -17.37 22.22
CA SER A 18 16.98 -18.76 22.24
C SER A 18 16.19 -19.13 20.98
N ALA A 19 16.37 -20.37 20.52
CA ALA A 19 15.65 -20.89 19.38
C ALA A 19 14.16 -21.09 19.74
N PRO A 20 13.22 -21.00 18.77
CA PRO A 20 11.79 -21.21 19.06
C PRO A 20 11.46 -22.55 19.73
N ALA A 21 12.26 -23.59 19.50
CA ALA A 21 12.10 -24.90 20.14
C ALA A 21 12.49 -24.87 21.63
N GLU A 22 13.60 -24.22 21.97
CA GLU A 22 14.07 -24.05 23.36
C GLU A 22 13.09 -23.20 24.17
N ILE A 23 12.56 -22.13 23.55
CA ILE A 23 11.50 -21.31 24.16
C ILE A 23 10.24 -22.14 24.39
N ALA A 24 9.89 -23.01 23.44
CA ALA A 24 8.72 -23.87 23.55
C ALA A 24 8.87 -24.85 24.72
N GLU A 25 10.03 -25.48 24.87
CA GLU A 25 10.34 -26.36 25.99
C GLU A 25 10.30 -25.63 27.33
N LYS A 26 11.03 -24.51 27.47
CA LYS A 26 11.06 -23.70 28.71
C LYS A 26 9.68 -23.24 29.17
N MET A 27 8.79 -22.93 28.23
CA MET A 27 7.47 -22.37 28.52
C MET A 27 6.33 -23.42 28.49
N GLY A 28 6.62 -24.70 28.26
CA GLY A 28 5.60 -25.75 28.13
C GLY A 28 4.64 -25.53 26.95
N LEU A 29 5.14 -24.96 25.84
CA LEU A 29 4.38 -24.64 24.63
C LEU A 29 4.77 -25.55 23.46
N LYS A 30 3.94 -25.56 22.42
CA LYS A 30 4.33 -26.14 21.11
C LYS A 30 5.14 -25.10 20.32
N THR A 31 6.16 -25.53 19.59
CA THR A 31 7.01 -24.64 18.76
C THR A 31 6.22 -23.76 17.80
N GLY A 32 5.19 -24.31 17.14
CA GLY A 32 4.29 -23.51 16.28
C GLY A 32 3.51 -22.44 17.04
N ALA A 33 3.14 -22.69 18.31
CA ALA A 33 2.48 -21.70 19.16
C ALA A 33 3.44 -20.57 19.57
N VAL A 34 4.73 -20.87 19.79
CA VAL A 34 5.77 -19.86 20.05
C VAL A 34 5.92 -18.91 18.87
N ALA A 35 5.96 -19.41 17.63
CA ALA A 35 6.08 -18.57 16.44
C ALA A 35 4.92 -17.56 16.31
N VAL A 36 3.68 -18.03 16.47
CA VAL A 36 2.48 -17.18 16.43
C VAL A 36 2.47 -16.18 17.59
N ARG A 37 2.83 -16.60 18.81
CA ARG A 37 2.91 -15.72 19.98
C ARG A 37 4.01 -14.67 19.82
N LEU A 38 5.19 -15.02 19.31
CA LEU A 38 6.27 -14.08 18.99
C LEU A 38 5.80 -13.00 18.02
N GLN A 39 5.09 -13.38 16.96
CA GLN A 39 4.57 -12.42 15.99
C GLN A 39 3.60 -11.42 16.65
N ARG A 40 2.64 -11.93 17.43
CA ARG A 40 1.68 -11.07 18.18
C ARG A 40 2.39 -10.20 19.22
N ALA A 41 3.37 -10.77 19.93
CA ALA A 41 4.17 -10.08 20.94
C ALA A 41 4.94 -8.89 20.35
N ARG A 42 5.58 -9.09 19.19
CA ARG A 42 6.29 -8.02 18.46
C ARG A 42 5.34 -6.88 18.06
N LEU A 43 4.15 -7.20 17.56
CA LEU A 43 3.14 -6.19 17.22
C LEU A 43 2.68 -5.40 18.45
N SER A 44 2.43 -6.09 19.56
CA SER A 44 2.05 -5.46 20.83
C SER A 44 3.16 -4.56 21.39
N LEU A 45 4.42 -5.02 21.36
CA LEU A 45 5.59 -4.22 21.78
C LEU A 45 5.76 -2.98 20.88
N ARG A 46 5.70 -3.15 19.55
CA ARG A 46 5.77 -2.01 18.61
C ARG A 46 4.68 -0.97 18.89
N ARG A 47 3.45 -1.40 19.20
CA ARG A 47 2.37 -0.50 19.58
C ARG A 47 2.70 0.24 20.88
N LEU A 48 3.13 -0.49 21.91
CA LEU A 48 3.42 0.07 23.23
C LEU A 48 4.59 1.07 23.21
N LEU A 49 5.67 0.76 22.48
CA LEU A 49 6.81 1.67 22.26
C LEU A 49 6.40 2.97 21.57
N ARG A 50 5.35 2.96 20.74
CA ARG A 50 4.92 4.15 19.98
C ARG A 50 3.80 4.94 20.63
N THR A 51 3.06 4.35 21.57
CA THR A 51 1.94 5.05 22.23
C THR A 51 2.26 5.47 23.65
N HIS A 52 2.76 4.54 24.48
CA HIS A 52 2.92 4.78 25.92
C HIS A 52 4.37 5.02 26.32
N LEU A 53 5.33 4.46 25.58
CA LEU A 53 6.76 4.59 25.86
C LEU A 53 7.50 5.34 24.74
N GLN A 54 6.83 6.29 24.09
CA GLN A 54 7.40 6.97 22.91
C GLN A 54 8.66 7.76 23.27
N ALA A 55 8.62 8.51 24.37
CA ALA A 55 9.74 9.33 24.81
C ALA A 55 10.95 8.47 25.19
N GLU A 56 10.73 7.39 25.93
CA GLU A 56 11.77 6.43 26.33
C GLU A 56 12.33 5.71 25.10
N ALA A 57 11.46 5.22 24.22
CA ALA A 57 11.90 4.52 23.01
C ALA A 57 12.71 5.44 22.08
N GLN A 58 12.40 6.74 22.03
CA GLN A 58 13.20 7.75 21.32
C GLN A 58 14.54 8.00 22.04
N ALA A 59 14.53 8.15 23.36
CA ALA A 59 15.74 8.36 24.16
C ALA A 59 16.75 7.20 24.02
N PHE A 60 16.26 5.97 23.85
CA PHE A 60 17.08 4.78 23.62
C PHE A 60 17.38 4.52 22.13
N GLY A 61 16.97 5.40 21.21
CA GLY A 61 17.20 5.22 19.77
C GLY A 61 16.45 4.02 19.15
N LEU A 62 15.47 3.46 19.87
CA LEU A 62 14.61 2.37 19.39
C LEU A 62 13.53 2.88 18.42
N LEU A 63 13.20 4.16 18.53
CA LEU A 63 12.43 4.92 17.55
C LEU A 63 13.30 6.07 17.03
N PRO A 64 13.28 6.36 15.71
CA PRO A 64 13.97 7.52 15.17
C PRO A 64 13.51 8.80 15.89
N LEU A 65 14.48 9.63 16.27
CA LEU A 65 14.30 10.86 17.07
C LEU A 65 13.41 11.91 16.40
N GLU A 66 13.17 11.78 15.10
CA GLU A 66 12.08 12.45 14.42
C GLU A 66 11.33 11.41 13.60
N SER A 67 10.26 10.86 14.15
CA SER A 67 9.22 10.34 13.29
C SER A 67 8.75 11.53 12.46
N SER A 68 9.07 11.56 11.17
CA SER A 68 8.30 12.30 10.18
C SER A 68 6.83 11.99 10.44
N ALA A 69 6.16 12.89 11.16
CA ALA A 69 4.91 12.56 11.82
C ALA A 69 3.92 12.23 10.71
N TRP A 70 3.39 11.02 10.74
CA TRP A 70 2.25 10.69 9.92
C TRP A 70 1.13 11.65 10.31
N GLU A 71 0.78 12.59 9.43
CA GLU A 71 -0.23 13.60 9.66
C GLU A 71 -1.58 13.11 9.15
N GLU A 72 -2.65 13.31 9.93
CA GLU A 72 -3.99 13.03 9.41
C GLU A 72 -4.34 14.01 8.29
N THR A 73 -4.63 13.48 7.10
CA THR A 73 -5.03 14.28 5.95
C THR A 73 -6.56 14.44 5.90
N ARG A 74 -7.06 15.35 5.07
CA ARG A 74 -8.50 15.44 4.76
C ARG A 74 -8.96 14.41 3.70
N ILE A 75 -8.08 13.50 3.29
CA ILE A 75 -8.34 12.54 2.21
C ILE A 75 -8.95 11.29 2.81
N TRP A 76 -10.19 10.96 2.45
CA TRP A 76 -10.77 9.67 2.80
C TRP A 76 -10.09 8.54 2.03
N CYS A 77 -9.90 7.39 2.67
CA CYS A 77 -9.28 6.25 2.03
C CYS A 77 -10.15 5.74 0.85
N PRO A 78 -9.64 5.74 -0.40
CA PRO A 78 -10.41 5.29 -1.56
C PRO A 78 -10.59 3.76 -1.59
N THR A 79 -9.92 3.02 -0.71
CA THR A 79 -10.08 1.57 -0.60
C THR A 79 -11.23 1.19 0.33
N CYS A 80 -11.28 1.72 1.55
CA CYS A 80 -12.29 1.29 2.53
C CYS A 80 -13.36 2.34 2.86
N GLY A 81 -13.07 3.62 2.64
CA GLY A 81 -13.95 4.73 3.03
C GLY A 81 -14.18 4.89 4.55
N GLN A 82 -13.53 4.06 5.38
CA GLN A 82 -13.74 4.00 6.83
C GLN A 82 -12.99 5.07 7.61
N GLY A 83 -11.88 5.58 7.06
CA GLY A 83 -11.08 6.60 7.73
C GLY A 83 -10.32 7.48 6.77
N ARG A 84 -9.76 8.56 7.30
CA ARG A 84 -8.85 9.43 6.58
C ARG A 84 -7.47 8.79 6.45
N LEU A 85 -6.78 9.15 5.38
CA LEU A 85 -5.40 8.76 5.15
C LEU A 85 -4.48 9.56 6.07
N LEU A 86 -3.48 8.88 6.59
CA LEU A 86 -2.29 9.49 7.15
C LEU A 86 -1.32 9.80 6.01
N GLY A 87 -0.67 10.94 6.06
CA GLY A 87 0.28 11.41 5.07
C GLY A 87 1.65 11.66 5.67
N LEU A 88 2.67 11.43 4.87
CA LEU A 88 4.06 11.75 5.15
C LEU A 88 4.62 12.42 3.91
N TYR A 89 5.03 13.67 4.02
CA TYR A 89 5.54 14.44 2.88
C TYR A 89 6.81 15.19 3.23
N HIS A 90 7.92 14.48 3.10
CA HIS A 90 9.25 15.03 3.35
C HIS A 90 9.88 15.40 2.00
N LYS A 91 10.21 16.67 1.78
CA LYS A 91 10.86 17.12 0.52
C LYS A 91 12.36 17.35 0.67
N ALA A 92 12.83 17.57 1.89
CA ALA A 92 14.22 17.84 2.15
C ALA A 92 15.02 16.51 2.23
N PRO A 93 16.32 16.53 1.91
CA PRO A 93 17.24 15.47 2.28
C PRO A 93 17.25 15.23 3.80
N PRO A 94 17.68 14.04 4.27
CA PRO A 94 18.33 12.97 3.51
C PRO A 94 17.37 12.02 2.79
N ASP A 95 16.07 12.15 3.01
CA ASP A 95 15.09 11.12 2.64
C ASP A 95 13.80 11.77 2.11
N PRO A 96 13.85 12.35 0.90
CA PRO A 96 12.71 13.04 0.33
C PRO A 96 11.70 11.98 -0.17
N ARG A 97 10.52 11.93 0.43
CA ARG A 97 9.47 10.95 0.11
C ARG A 97 8.07 11.52 0.28
N PHE A 98 7.16 11.01 -0.53
CA PHE A 98 5.71 11.19 -0.35
C PHE A 98 5.08 9.84 -0.08
N ALA A 99 4.33 9.70 1.01
CA ALA A 99 3.62 8.48 1.33
C ALA A 99 2.24 8.76 1.93
N LEU A 100 1.31 7.87 1.65
CA LEU A 100 -0.03 7.83 2.19
C LEU A 100 -0.31 6.44 2.75
N ARG A 101 -1.02 6.40 3.86
CA ARG A 101 -1.39 5.16 4.54
C ARG A 101 -2.80 5.26 5.09
N CYS A 102 -3.56 4.17 5.01
CA CYS A 102 -4.83 4.07 5.71
C CYS A 102 -4.64 3.22 6.99
N PRO A 103 -4.95 3.74 8.18
CA PRO A 103 -4.80 2.97 9.42
C PRO A 103 -5.75 1.77 9.52
N HIS A 104 -6.86 1.77 8.78
CA HIS A 104 -7.81 0.65 8.75
C HIS A 104 -7.38 -0.46 7.79
N CYS A 105 -6.97 -0.11 6.56
CA CYS A 105 -6.50 -1.09 5.59
C CYS A 105 -5.13 -1.66 5.97
N HIS A 106 -4.26 -0.83 6.52
CA HIS A 106 -2.89 -1.18 6.83
C HIS A 106 -2.62 -0.87 8.31
N PRO A 107 -3.09 -1.71 9.24
CA PRO A 107 -2.90 -1.48 10.67
C PRO A 107 -1.42 -1.51 11.07
N ASP A 108 -0.58 -2.23 10.31
CA ASP A 108 0.87 -2.16 10.43
C ASP A 108 1.42 -0.81 9.93
N LEU A 109 2.42 -0.29 10.65
CA LEU A 109 2.94 1.06 10.47
C LEU A 109 3.96 1.18 9.32
N GLU A 110 4.51 0.05 8.86
CA GLU A 110 5.49 -0.01 7.78
C GLU A 110 4.79 -0.12 6.41
N THR A 111 3.55 -0.61 6.40
CA THR A 111 2.79 -0.80 5.16
C THR A 111 2.12 0.52 4.71
N ILE A 112 2.59 1.05 3.58
CA ILE A 112 2.01 2.23 2.92
C ILE A 112 1.00 1.81 1.85
N MET A 113 -0.02 2.64 1.64
CA MET A 113 -1.04 2.44 0.59
C MET A 113 -0.54 2.95 -0.76
N ALA A 114 0.09 4.12 -0.76
CA ALA A 114 0.70 4.74 -1.92
C ALA A 114 1.92 5.51 -1.47
N GLY A 115 3.02 5.44 -2.21
CA GLY A 115 4.17 6.29 -1.92
C GLY A 115 5.19 6.26 -3.03
N VAL A 116 6.01 7.30 -3.06
CA VAL A 116 7.04 7.53 -4.06
C VAL A 116 8.27 8.12 -3.40
N ASP A 117 9.43 7.70 -3.90
CA ASP A 117 10.72 8.31 -3.60
C ASP A 117 10.88 9.58 -4.43
N LEU A 118 10.97 10.73 -3.76
CA LEU A 118 11.12 12.03 -4.40
C LEU A 118 12.57 12.33 -4.79
N ALA A 119 13.53 11.47 -4.43
CA ALA A 119 14.88 11.53 -4.99
C ALA A 119 14.90 11.09 -6.47
N LEU A 120 13.88 10.36 -6.93
CA LEU A 120 13.77 9.97 -8.34
C LEU A 120 13.35 11.17 -9.21
N PRO A 121 14.06 11.46 -10.32
CA PRO A 121 13.81 12.64 -11.15
C PRO A 121 12.36 12.77 -11.63
N TYR A 122 11.74 11.64 -11.99
CA TYR A 122 10.34 11.62 -12.42
C TYR A 122 9.38 12.15 -11.34
N TYR A 123 9.50 11.65 -10.11
CA TYR A 123 8.60 12.05 -9.02
C TYR A 123 8.92 13.44 -8.47
N ALA A 124 10.20 13.82 -8.43
CA ALA A 124 10.61 15.19 -8.14
C ALA A 124 9.95 16.18 -9.11
N SER A 125 10.02 15.91 -10.42
CA SER A 125 9.37 16.74 -11.44
C SER A 125 7.84 16.71 -11.31
N LEU A 126 7.26 15.55 -11.00
CA LEU A 126 5.81 15.39 -10.89
C LEU A 126 5.24 16.15 -9.69
N LEU A 127 5.93 16.18 -8.55
CA LEU A 127 5.38 16.69 -7.28
C LEU A 127 6.07 17.95 -6.74
N GLY A 128 7.16 18.42 -7.36
CA GLY A 128 8.06 19.44 -6.82
C GLY A 128 7.37 20.70 -6.27
N SER A 129 6.42 21.28 -7.00
CA SER A 129 5.71 22.50 -6.59
C SER A 129 4.53 22.27 -5.64
N VAL A 130 4.11 21.03 -5.42
CA VAL A 130 2.86 20.73 -4.71
C VAL A 130 3.06 20.70 -3.20
N LYS A 131 2.33 21.52 -2.44
CA LYS A 131 2.54 21.68 -0.98
C LYS A 131 1.62 20.84 -0.10
N THR A 132 0.52 20.32 -0.63
CA THR A 132 -0.51 19.64 0.18
C THR A 132 -0.78 18.24 -0.33
N TYR A 133 -1.21 17.34 0.56
CA TYR A 133 -1.38 15.92 0.26
C TYR A 133 -2.39 15.64 -0.85
N ARG A 134 -3.55 16.32 -0.87
CA ARG A 134 -4.64 16.02 -1.82
C ARG A 134 -4.26 16.36 -3.26
N PRO A 135 -3.75 17.56 -3.59
CA PRO A 135 -3.22 17.85 -4.92
C PRO A 135 -2.03 16.96 -5.29
N ALA A 136 -1.16 16.61 -4.33
CA ALA A 136 -0.01 15.74 -4.61
C ALA A 136 -0.47 14.34 -5.03
N TYR A 137 -1.43 13.79 -4.28
CA TYR A 137 -1.99 12.48 -4.59
C TYR A 137 -2.77 12.46 -5.90
N ASN A 138 -3.59 13.48 -6.17
CA ASN A 138 -4.30 13.59 -7.45
C ASN A 138 -3.33 13.66 -8.63
N ARG A 139 -2.27 14.48 -8.51
CA ARG A 139 -1.24 14.60 -9.55
C ARG A 139 -0.46 13.31 -9.73
N LEU A 140 -0.17 12.60 -8.63
CA LEU A 140 0.43 11.27 -8.66
C LEU A 140 -0.47 10.29 -9.41
N LEU A 141 -1.76 10.20 -9.09
CA LEU A 141 -2.70 9.30 -9.76
C LEU A 141 -2.78 9.58 -11.27
N THR A 142 -2.88 10.85 -11.67
CA THR A 142 -2.88 11.23 -13.10
C THR A 142 -1.58 10.85 -13.80
N GLY A 143 -0.42 11.12 -13.18
CA GLY A 143 0.87 10.76 -13.75
C GLY A 143 1.06 9.24 -13.86
N LEU A 144 0.62 8.48 -12.85
CA LEU A 144 0.65 7.03 -12.87
C LEU A 144 -0.32 6.44 -13.90
N ALA A 145 -1.48 7.06 -14.12
CA ALA A 145 -2.43 6.63 -15.14
C ALA A 145 -1.80 6.67 -16.54
N ALA A 146 -1.17 7.79 -16.88
CA ALA A 146 -0.47 7.95 -18.16
C ALA A 146 0.67 6.93 -18.31
N PHE A 147 1.52 6.84 -17.27
CA PHE A 147 2.65 5.90 -17.25
C PHE A 147 2.18 4.45 -17.44
N TYR A 148 1.26 3.97 -16.60
CA TYR A 148 0.80 2.58 -16.63
C TYR A 148 -0.06 2.24 -17.85
N SER A 149 -0.82 3.18 -18.40
CA SER A 149 -1.58 2.96 -19.62
C SER A 149 -0.65 2.68 -20.81
N GLN A 150 0.35 3.54 -21.03
CA GLN A 150 1.35 3.37 -22.08
C GLN A 150 2.15 2.06 -21.89
N ALA A 151 2.56 1.82 -20.65
CA ALA A 151 3.22 0.60 -20.20
C ALA A 151 2.46 -0.68 -20.58
N LEU A 152 1.16 -0.72 -20.30
CA LEU A 152 0.32 -1.88 -20.57
C LEU A 152 0.10 -2.10 -22.08
N GLN A 153 -0.06 -1.02 -22.84
CA GLN A 153 -0.25 -1.08 -24.29
C GLN A 153 1.01 -1.59 -25.01
N THR A 154 2.19 -1.13 -24.61
CA THR A 154 3.45 -1.44 -25.29
C THR A 154 4.22 -2.60 -24.64
N ARG A 155 3.78 -3.08 -23.48
CA ARG A 155 4.48 -4.05 -22.61
C ARG A 155 5.89 -3.59 -22.19
N SER A 156 6.16 -2.29 -22.30
CA SER A 156 7.46 -1.67 -22.04
C SER A 156 7.26 -0.27 -21.49
N ALA A 157 8.19 0.22 -20.68
CA ALA A 157 8.24 1.63 -20.26
C ALA A 157 9.68 2.10 -20.09
N GLY A 158 9.89 3.40 -19.94
CA GLY A 158 11.16 3.92 -19.42
C GLY A 158 11.22 3.75 -17.91
N CYS A 159 12.37 3.30 -17.39
CA CYS A 159 12.64 3.28 -15.96
C CYS A 159 12.50 4.69 -15.36
N LEU A 160 11.72 4.84 -14.29
CA LEU A 160 11.50 6.15 -13.67
C LEU A 160 12.74 6.70 -12.92
N ALA A 161 13.76 5.87 -12.74
CA ALA A 161 15.05 6.25 -12.15
C ALA A 161 16.09 6.61 -13.23
N CYS A 162 16.40 5.68 -14.16
CA CYS A 162 17.50 5.84 -15.13
C CYS A 162 17.06 6.05 -16.59
N GLY A 163 15.76 6.02 -16.88
CA GLY A 163 15.20 6.22 -18.23
C GLY A 163 15.32 5.03 -19.19
N ARG A 164 16.11 4.00 -18.88
CA ARG A 164 16.29 2.83 -19.76
C ARG A 164 14.98 2.05 -19.97
N PRO A 165 14.76 1.43 -21.15
CA PRO A 165 13.61 0.57 -21.38
C PRO A 165 13.55 -0.59 -20.38
N VAL A 166 12.36 -0.87 -19.86
CA VAL A 166 12.07 -1.98 -18.94
C VAL A 166 10.83 -2.74 -19.39
N VAL A 167 10.88 -4.07 -19.27
CA VAL A 167 9.75 -4.95 -19.56
C VAL A 167 8.79 -4.96 -18.38
N ILE A 168 7.51 -5.05 -18.71
CA ILE A 168 6.44 -4.98 -17.72
C ILE A 168 5.83 -6.35 -17.53
N HIS A 169 5.81 -6.80 -16.28
CA HIS A 169 5.28 -8.10 -15.93
C HIS A 169 3.92 -7.94 -15.26
N VAL A 170 2.89 -8.49 -15.89
CA VAL A 170 1.60 -8.71 -15.22
C VAL A 170 1.79 -9.87 -14.25
N THR A 171 1.66 -9.59 -12.96
CA THR A 171 1.85 -10.59 -11.91
C THR A 171 0.51 -11.08 -11.41
N ARG A 172 0.38 -12.41 -11.31
CA ARG A 172 -0.65 -13.08 -10.53
C ARG A 172 0.06 -13.80 -9.40
N GLN A 173 -0.09 -13.33 -8.16
CA GLN A 173 0.38 -14.08 -7.01
C GLN A 173 -0.48 -15.34 -6.88
N ALA A 174 0.13 -16.49 -7.17
CA ALA A 174 -0.48 -17.80 -6.93
C ALA A 174 -0.58 -18.14 -5.44
N GLU A 175 0.25 -17.49 -4.60
CA GLU A 175 0.29 -17.71 -3.16
C GLU A 175 -0.66 -16.77 -2.41
N ARG A 176 -1.23 -17.26 -1.30
CA ARG A 176 -2.13 -16.48 -0.43
C ARG A 176 -1.49 -15.12 -0.09
N PRO A 177 -2.20 -14.00 -0.28
CA PRO A 177 -1.70 -12.69 0.08
C PRO A 177 -1.25 -12.67 1.54
N ARG A 178 -0.07 -12.09 1.82
CA ARG A 178 0.42 -11.96 3.21
C ARG A 178 -0.43 -11.00 4.05
N SER A 179 -1.23 -10.18 3.38
CA SER A 179 -2.18 -9.26 3.97
C SER A 179 -3.50 -9.29 3.18
N PRO A 180 -4.67 -9.24 3.83
CA PRO A 180 -5.97 -9.20 3.15
C PRO A 180 -6.16 -7.98 2.23
N VAL A 181 -5.26 -7.00 2.29
CA VAL A 181 -5.29 -5.82 1.42
C VAL A 181 -4.38 -5.95 0.20
N GLN A 182 -3.46 -6.92 0.19
CA GLN A 182 -2.66 -7.20 -1.02
C GLN A 182 -3.54 -7.86 -2.06
N GLU A 183 -3.75 -7.17 -3.18
CA GLU A 183 -4.41 -7.78 -4.32
C GLU A 183 -3.45 -8.76 -5.00
N PRO A 184 -3.92 -9.96 -5.37
CA PRO A 184 -3.08 -10.96 -6.01
C PRO A 184 -2.72 -10.57 -7.45
N ILE A 185 -3.35 -9.54 -8.02
CA ILE A 185 -3.20 -9.15 -9.42
C ILE A 185 -2.67 -7.73 -9.50
N GLY A 186 -1.69 -7.53 -10.36
CA GLY A 186 -1.10 -6.22 -10.59
C GLY A 186 0.02 -6.26 -11.62
N ILE A 187 0.82 -5.21 -11.59
CA ILE A 187 1.99 -5.04 -12.43
C ILE A 187 3.21 -4.95 -11.54
N ARG A 188 4.31 -5.58 -11.98
CA ARG A 188 5.64 -5.37 -11.44
C ARG A 188 6.58 -4.92 -12.55
N ILE A 189 7.40 -3.92 -12.22
CA ILE A 189 8.45 -3.42 -13.09
C ILE A 189 9.76 -3.49 -12.31
N HIS A 190 10.81 -4.00 -12.94
CA HIS A 190 12.16 -4.05 -12.39
C HIS A 190 13.15 -3.62 -13.48
N CYS A 191 14.06 -2.72 -13.13
CA CYS A 191 15.11 -2.26 -14.02
C CYS A 191 16.41 -2.99 -13.70
N SER A 192 16.85 -3.89 -14.59
CA SER A 192 18.12 -4.61 -14.43
C SER A 192 19.36 -3.72 -14.42
N ALA A 193 19.26 -2.46 -14.86
CA ALA A 193 20.38 -1.54 -14.97
C ALA A 193 20.66 -0.70 -13.71
N CYS A 194 19.63 -0.37 -12.94
CA CYS A 194 19.77 0.49 -11.75
C CYS A 194 19.04 -0.07 -10.52
N ASP A 195 18.55 -1.30 -10.61
CA ASP A 195 17.81 -2.04 -9.60
C ASP A 195 16.51 -1.38 -9.10
N TRP A 196 16.09 -0.27 -9.72
CA TRP A 196 14.80 0.33 -9.42
C TRP A 196 13.67 -0.65 -9.69
N ALA A 197 12.75 -0.75 -8.72
CA ALA A 197 11.57 -1.58 -8.83
C ALA A 197 10.33 -0.79 -8.41
N THR A 198 9.21 -1.10 -9.06
CA THR A 198 7.90 -0.62 -8.61
C THR A 198 6.85 -1.70 -8.84
N ASN A 199 5.75 -1.60 -8.12
CA ASN A 199 4.57 -2.38 -8.37
C ASN A 199 3.31 -1.52 -8.24
N THR A 200 2.23 -1.99 -8.84
CA THR A 200 0.89 -1.45 -8.60
C THR A 200 -0.11 -2.59 -8.67
N SER A 201 -1.08 -2.58 -7.75
CA SER A 201 -2.22 -3.50 -7.82
C SER A 201 -3.17 -3.12 -8.95
N LEU A 202 -4.06 -4.05 -9.33
CA LEU A 202 -5.16 -3.76 -10.24
C LEU A 202 -6.04 -2.61 -9.73
N ARG A 203 -6.36 -2.57 -8.44
CA ARG A 203 -7.07 -1.44 -7.82
C ARG A 203 -6.29 -0.14 -7.92
N GLY A 204 -4.97 -0.16 -7.76
CA GLY A 204 -4.12 1.01 -7.98
C GLY A 204 -4.25 1.55 -9.40
N LEU A 205 -4.29 0.65 -10.40
CA LEU A 205 -4.52 1.00 -11.80
C LEU A 205 -5.92 1.57 -12.03
N VAL A 206 -6.96 0.93 -11.49
CA VAL A 206 -8.35 1.41 -11.57
C VAL A 206 -8.49 2.78 -10.93
N MET A 207 -7.92 2.99 -9.75
CA MET A 207 -7.94 4.27 -9.04
C MET A 207 -7.20 5.39 -9.77
N ALA A 208 -6.26 5.05 -10.66
CA ALA A 208 -5.57 6.02 -11.49
C ALA A 208 -6.45 6.50 -12.66
N LEU A 209 -7.49 5.76 -13.06
CA LEU A 209 -8.35 6.14 -14.19
C LEU A 209 -9.08 7.47 -13.96
N PRO A 210 -9.20 8.34 -14.97
CA PRO A 210 -9.91 9.62 -14.84
C PRO A 210 -11.34 9.50 -14.32
N GLU A 211 -12.07 8.46 -14.75
CA GLU A 211 -13.43 8.14 -14.34
C GLU A 211 -13.49 7.78 -12.86
N ALA A 212 -12.59 6.92 -12.39
CA ALA A 212 -12.50 6.54 -10.97
C ALA A 212 -12.10 7.73 -10.09
N GLN A 213 -11.18 8.57 -10.57
CA GLN A 213 -10.81 9.79 -9.87
C GLN A 213 -11.99 10.77 -9.78
N ARG A 214 -12.82 10.87 -10.82
CA ARG A 214 -14.02 11.71 -10.82
C ARG A 214 -15.06 11.18 -9.84
N PHE A 215 -15.38 9.90 -9.95
CA PHE A 215 -16.27 9.21 -9.03
C PHE A 215 -15.84 9.41 -7.58
N TRP A 216 -14.54 9.30 -7.28
CA TRP A 216 -14.00 9.54 -5.94
C TRP A 216 -14.10 11.00 -5.47
N ARG A 217 -13.95 11.99 -6.36
CA ARG A 217 -14.12 13.40 -5.99
C ARG A 217 -15.55 13.72 -5.58
N GLU A 218 -16.52 13.12 -6.26
CA GLU A 218 -17.96 13.27 -6.01
C GLU A 218 -18.44 12.41 -4.84
N ASN A 219 -17.79 11.27 -4.62
CA ASN A 219 -18.05 10.33 -3.54
C ASN A 219 -16.80 10.10 -2.67
N PRO A 220 -16.37 11.09 -1.87
CA PRO A 220 -15.10 11.00 -1.12
C PRO A 220 -15.04 9.78 -0.19
N ARG A 221 -16.19 9.41 0.39
CA ARG A 221 -16.35 8.22 1.22
C ARG A 221 -16.83 7.07 0.35
N MET A 222 -15.92 6.42 -0.34
CA MET A 222 -16.21 5.23 -1.15
C MET A 222 -15.41 4.03 -0.70
N ARG A 223 -15.83 2.84 -1.11
CA ARG A 223 -15.16 1.56 -0.90
C ARG A 223 -14.87 0.91 -2.25
N ALA A 224 -13.63 0.47 -2.43
CA ALA A 224 -13.24 -0.41 -3.53
C ALA A 224 -13.40 -1.87 -3.08
N HIS A 225 -14.14 -2.64 -3.86
CA HIS A 225 -14.29 -4.07 -3.64
C HIS A 225 -13.08 -4.83 -4.23
N PRO A 226 -12.74 -6.01 -3.68
CA PRO A 226 -11.75 -6.89 -4.31
C PRO A 226 -12.14 -7.22 -5.76
N ALA A 227 -11.15 -7.26 -6.65
CA ALA A 227 -11.37 -7.63 -8.04
C ALA A 227 -11.92 -9.06 -8.14
N GLN A 228 -12.91 -9.27 -9.00
CA GLN A 228 -13.51 -10.57 -9.28
C GLN A 228 -13.20 -11.00 -10.72
N GLU A 229 -12.88 -12.27 -10.94
CA GLU A 229 -12.77 -12.83 -12.30
C GLU A 229 -14.17 -12.99 -12.89
N ILE A 230 -14.34 -12.56 -14.14
CA ILE A 230 -15.57 -12.69 -14.92
C ILE A 230 -15.23 -13.04 -16.37
N GLU A 231 -16.22 -13.49 -17.12
CA GLU A 231 -16.17 -13.48 -18.58
C GLU A 231 -16.88 -12.21 -19.10
N PHE A 232 -16.22 -11.48 -19.99
CA PHE A 232 -16.79 -10.29 -20.61
C PHE A 232 -16.56 -10.34 -22.12
N GLN A 233 -17.65 -10.35 -22.90
CA GLN A 233 -17.61 -10.47 -24.36
C GLN A 233 -16.80 -11.69 -24.84
N GLY A 234 -16.97 -12.85 -24.18
CA GLY A 234 -16.27 -14.09 -24.55
C GLY A 234 -14.80 -14.16 -24.12
N ALA A 235 -14.29 -13.17 -23.39
CA ALA A 235 -12.90 -13.12 -22.94
C ALA A 235 -12.80 -13.07 -21.41
N PRO A 236 -11.78 -13.73 -20.80
CA PRO A 236 -11.52 -13.60 -19.38
C PRO A 236 -11.15 -12.15 -19.00
N ALA A 237 -11.79 -11.65 -17.95
CA ALA A 237 -11.61 -10.29 -17.45
C ALA A 237 -11.66 -10.23 -15.92
N TYR A 238 -11.31 -9.06 -15.38
CA TYR A 238 -11.52 -8.69 -13.99
C TYR A 238 -12.55 -7.57 -13.91
N ILE A 239 -13.44 -7.62 -12.93
CA ILE A 239 -14.30 -6.50 -12.55
C ILE A 239 -13.87 -5.94 -11.20
N THR A 240 -13.61 -4.64 -11.14
CA THR A 240 -13.35 -3.90 -9.90
C THR A 240 -14.52 -2.94 -9.68
N ARG A 241 -15.22 -3.09 -8.54
CA ARG A 241 -16.36 -2.22 -8.19
C ARG A 241 -15.95 -1.18 -7.16
N LEU A 242 -16.39 0.06 -7.35
CA LEU A 242 -16.33 1.16 -6.40
C LEU A 242 -17.76 1.51 -5.98
N GLU A 243 -17.98 1.70 -4.68
CA GLU A 243 -19.29 1.97 -4.10
C GLU A 243 -19.19 3.17 -3.15
N SER A 244 -20.10 4.12 -3.27
CA SER A 244 -20.23 5.22 -2.30
C SER A 244 -20.82 4.70 -1.00
N LEU A 245 -20.23 5.03 0.15
CA LEU A 245 -20.76 4.61 1.45
C LEU A 245 -22.01 5.38 1.91
N PRO A 246 -22.15 6.70 1.65
CA PRO A 246 -23.34 7.44 2.06
C PRO A 246 -24.55 7.29 1.13
N GLY A 247 -24.44 6.62 -0.01
CA GLY A 247 -25.49 6.60 -1.03
C GLY A 247 -25.44 5.36 -1.92
N ALA A 248 -26.24 5.37 -2.99
CA ALA A 248 -26.36 4.24 -3.92
C ALA A 248 -25.45 4.37 -5.16
N ALA A 249 -24.54 5.35 -5.19
CA ALA A 249 -23.66 5.55 -6.34
C ALA A 249 -22.63 4.43 -6.43
N GLU A 250 -22.50 3.84 -7.61
CA GLU A 250 -21.64 2.71 -7.92
C GLU A 250 -20.95 2.91 -9.27
N MET A 251 -19.74 2.38 -9.37
CA MET A 251 -18.97 2.33 -10.60
C MET A 251 -18.26 0.98 -10.70
N ALA A 252 -18.22 0.41 -11.90
CA ALA A 252 -17.50 -0.81 -12.20
C ALA A 252 -16.51 -0.57 -13.34
N VAL A 253 -15.29 -1.08 -13.17
CA VAL A 253 -14.27 -1.10 -14.22
C VAL A 253 -13.99 -2.55 -14.58
N ILE A 254 -14.11 -2.86 -15.87
CA ILE A 254 -13.80 -4.17 -16.42
C ILE A 254 -12.45 -4.06 -17.13
N SER A 255 -11.51 -4.91 -16.74
CA SER A 255 -10.14 -4.95 -17.29
C SER A 255 -9.83 -6.32 -17.86
N ARG A 256 -9.15 -6.41 -19.00
CA ARG A 256 -8.76 -7.72 -19.56
C ARG A 256 -7.81 -8.45 -18.62
N ARG A 257 -7.94 -9.78 -18.53
CA ARG A 257 -7.18 -10.59 -17.56
C ARG A 257 -5.67 -10.66 -17.85
N ASP A 258 -5.27 -10.54 -19.11
CA ASP A 258 -3.90 -10.75 -19.60
C ASP A 258 -3.07 -9.45 -19.68
N THR A 259 -3.74 -8.33 -19.87
CA THR A 259 -3.15 -6.99 -20.05
C THR A 259 -3.51 -6.05 -18.92
N LEU A 260 -4.55 -6.34 -18.12
CA LEU A 260 -5.13 -5.42 -17.13
C LEU A 260 -5.61 -4.09 -17.73
N ALA A 261 -5.65 -3.96 -19.06
CA ALA A 261 -6.15 -2.78 -19.74
C ALA A 261 -7.66 -2.66 -19.52
N PRO A 262 -8.18 -1.47 -19.14
CA PRO A 262 -9.61 -1.26 -19.02
C PRO A 262 -10.28 -1.40 -20.40
N VAL A 263 -11.40 -2.13 -20.46
CA VAL A 263 -12.21 -2.32 -21.67
C VAL A 263 -13.62 -1.75 -21.53
N SER A 264 -14.09 -1.53 -20.31
CA SER A 264 -15.39 -0.94 -20.04
C SER A 264 -15.37 -0.25 -18.68
N VAL A 265 -15.99 0.93 -18.61
CA VAL A 265 -16.27 1.65 -17.38
C VAL A 265 -17.77 1.90 -17.35
N GLN A 266 -18.43 1.47 -16.28
CA GLN A 266 -19.87 1.57 -16.09
C GLN A 266 -20.13 2.28 -14.77
N ALA A 267 -21.09 3.19 -14.74
CA ALA A 267 -21.54 3.82 -13.50
C ALA A 267 -23.06 4.00 -13.54
N ASN A 268 -23.70 3.94 -12.38
CA ASN A 268 -25.12 4.25 -12.23
C ASN A 268 -25.38 5.74 -11.93
N VAL A 269 -24.33 6.54 -11.98
CA VAL A 269 -24.33 8.00 -11.87
C VAL A 269 -23.59 8.61 -13.06
N PRO A 270 -23.89 9.86 -13.45
CA PRO A 270 -23.10 10.55 -14.46
C PRO A 270 -21.62 10.59 -14.05
N LEU A 271 -20.74 10.19 -14.98
CA LEU A 271 -19.30 10.39 -14.87
C LEU A 271 -18.95 11.67 -15.60
#